data_AF-A0A645A326-F1
#
_entry.id   AF-A0A645A326-F1
#
_cell.length_a   1.000
_cell.length_b   1.000
_cell.length_c   1.000
_cell.angle_alpha   90.00
_cell.angle_beta   90.00
_cell.angle_gamma   90.00
#
_symmetry.space_group_name_H-M   'P 1'
#
loop_
_entity.id
_entity.type
_entity.pdbx_description
1 polymer ?
#
loop_
_entity_poly.entity_id
_entity_poly.type
_entity_poly.pdbx_seq_one_letter_code
_entity_poly.pdbx_strand_id
1 'polypeptide(L)'
;MRAQLQQRADRAEQIRQQLALRSAQVDHRLAELGELIASLADQIAQAAPVPAEVAADLEELAADTSVGADELGLRRELGQQHKKLDDAVRKTQQSAVRAMSHYRQNWPVPSADWGDDTEYLADYLARLRSLEDDGLPAFENRFFDLLQRQARNNISQLALVIKGARRDVRIRVDEVNRSLLMTEFAPASFLQIEVRDRTLPQVEEFLANLAKITSGSLAGTLEDQDDREAAERRFELMQALLDRLRSADPADKNWRRLCLDTRQHVSFQARVQDAERNALDHYTGSGGRSGGERQRLVTFCLAAALRFQLAPADQERPEYALVVIDEAFDKADHNFTKAGLEVFRQFGFQLLLATPLKMLQTIEDYVGGVVMVSNEAGNSSQLHQLIFDNDDVDDDPGTTVQDRLL
;
A
#
# COMPACT_ATOMS: atom_id res chain seq x y z
N MET A 1 1.76 -0.35 27.58
CA MET A 1 0.38 0.18 27.66
C MET A 1 -0.62 -0.80 28.28
N ARG A 2 -0.81 -2.03 27.77
CA ARG A 2 -1.72 -3.06 28.36
C ARG A 2 -1.41 -3.36 29.84
N ALA A 3 -0.12 -3.50 30.18
CA ALA A 3 0.32 -3.63 31.57
C ALA A 3 0.00 -2.40 32.43
N GLN A 4 0.03 -1.18 31.87
CA GLN A 4 -0.24 0.06 32.62
C GLN A 4 -1.74 0.27 32.87
N LEU A 5 -2.61 -0.16 31.95
CA LEU A 5 -4.07 -0.08 32.14
C LEU A 5 -4.56 -1.17 33.09
N GLN A 6 -4.07 -2.41 32.93
CA GLN A 6 -4.32 -3.49 33.91
C GLN A 6 -3.85 -3.07 35.30
N GLN A 7 -2.64 -2.51 35.40
CA GLN A 7 -2.11 -2.00 36.66
C GLN A 7 -2.92 -0.83 37.23
N ARG A 8 -3.61 -0.03 36.40
CA ARG A 8 -4.52 1.03 36.87
C ARG A 8 -5.86 0.45 37.36
N ALA A 9 -6.42 -0.54 36.68
CA ALA A 9 -7.63 -1.24 37.09
C ALA A 9 -7.42 -2.03 38.38
N ASP A 10 -6.33 -2.80 38.45
CA ASP A 10 -5.93 -3.53 39.66
C ASP A 10 -5.68 -2.58 40.82
N ARG A 11 -5.07 -1.42 40.56
CA ARG A 11 -4.86 -0.38 41.58
C ARG A 11 -6.16 0.27 42.03
N ALA A 12 -7.14 0.45 41.14
CA ALA A 12 -8.46 0.96 41.51
C ALA A 12 -9.24 -0.06 42.38
N GLU A 13 -9.19 -1.34 42.02
CA GLU A 13 -9.79 -2.43 42.81
C GLU A 13 -9.11 -2.56 44.19
N GLN A 14 -7.77 -2.47 44.25
CA GLN A 14 -7.02 -2.43 45.51
C GLN A 14 -7.37 -1.22 46.37
N ILE A 15 -7.50 -0.03 45.78
CA ILE A 15 -7.92 1.18 46.50
C ILE A 15 -9.34 1.01 47.06
N ARG A 16 -10.26 0.40 46.29
CA ARG A 16 -11.63 0.12 46.75
C ARG A 16 -11.65 -0.86 47.93
N GLN A 17 -10.88 -1.94 47.85
CA GLN A 17 -10.76 -2.91 48.93
C GLN A 17 -10.13 -2.29 50.19
N GLN A 18 -9.09 -1.46 50.02
CA GLN A 18 -8.49 -0.71 51.12
C GLN A 18 -9.45 0.28 51.76
N LEU A 19 -10.24 1.02 50.97
CA LEU A 19 -11.25 1.94 51.49
C LEU A 19 -12.36 1.21 52.24
N ALA A 20 -12.83 0.07 51.72
CA ALA A 20 -13.83 -0.76 52.40
C ALA A 20 -13.32 -1.30 53.75
N LEU A 21 -12.09 -1.82 53.78
CA LEU A 21 -11.44 -2.27 55.02
C LEU A 21 -11.26 -1.12 56.02
N ARG A 22 -10.84 0.06 55.55
CA ARG A 22 -10.62 1.22 56.40
C ARG A 22 -11.93 1.78 56.95
N SER A 23 -13.01 1.78 56.18
CA SER A 23 -14.35 2.12 56.64
C SER A 23 -14.78 1.16 57.76
N ALA A 24 -14.68 -0.15 57.54
CA ALA A 24 -15.04 -1.15 58.53
C ALA A 24 -14.22 -1.02 59.83
N GLN A 25 -12.92 -0.68 59.73
CA GLN A 25 -12.07 -0.40 60.89
C GLN A 25 -12.51 0.85 61.66
N VAL A 26 -12.92 1.90 60.97
CA VAL A 26 -13.44 3.13 61.60
C VAL A 26 -14.77 2.86 62.29
N ASP A 27 -15.68 2.12 61.64
CA ASP A 27 -16.97 1.75 62.21
C ASP A 27 -16.80 0.91 63.49
N HIS A 28 -15.89 -0.06 63.47
CA HIS A 28 -15.57 -0.87 64.64
C HIS A 28 -15.02 -0.02 65.79
N ARG A 29 -14.11 0.91 65.51
CA ARG A 29 -13.49 1.77 66.53
C ARG A 29 -14.47 2.79 67.10
N LEU A 30 -15.43 3.26 66.31
CA LEU A 30 -16.54 4.08 66.79
C LEU A 30 -17.46 3.30 67.74
N ALA A 31 -17.71 2.02 67.44
CA ALA A 31 -18.49 1.15 68.34
C ALA A 31 -17.76 0.92 69.68
N GLU A 32 -16.46 0.61 69.65
CA GLU A 32 -15.63 0.46 70.87
C GLU A 32 -15.62 1.73 71.73
N LEU A 33 -15.46 2.91 71.11
CA LEU A 33 -15.52 4.19 71.81
C LEU A 33 -16.91 4.46 72.39
N GLY A 34 -17.97 4.08 71.68
CA GLY A 34 -19.34 4.17 72.16
C GLY A 34 -19.58 3.35 73.43
N GLU A 35 -19.08 2.11 73.46
CA GLU A 35 -19.15 1.25 74.66
C GLU A 35 -18.33 1.83 75.83
N LEU A 36 -17.12 2.34 75.55
CA LEU A 36 -16.28 2.96 76.57
C LEU A 36 -16.95 4.19 77.19
N ILE A 37 -17.53 5.07 76.36
CA ILE A 37 -18.25 6.26 76.82
C ILE A 37 -19.44 5.85 77.70
N ALA A 38 -20.21 4.84 77.28
CA ALA A 38 -21.33 4.32 78.08
C ALA A 38 -20.85 3.79 79.44
N SER A 39 -19.74 3.05 79.47
CA SER A 39 -19.18 2.51 80.72
C SER A 39 -18.68 3.61 81.67
N LEU A 40 -18.04 4.66 81.13
CA LEU A 40 -17.56 5.79 81.90
C LEU A 40 -18.72 6.65 82.42
N ALA A 41 -19.76 6.86 81.61
CA ALA A 41 -20.96 7.57 82.04
C ALA A 41 -21.67 6.85 83.20
N ASP A 42 -21.73 5.52 83.17
CA ASP A 42 -22.32 4.72 84.25
C ASP A 42 -21.45 4.74 85.52
N GLN A 43 -20.12 4.69 85.38
CA GLN A 43 -19.19 4.88 86.50
C GLN A 43 -19.30 6.27 87.14
N ILE A 44 -19.48 7.33 86.34
CA ILE A 44 -19.71 8.69 86.83
C ILE A 44 -21.06 8.79 87.54
N ALA A 45 -22.11 8.17 86.99
CA ALA A 45 -23.45 8.18 87.60
C ALA A 45 -23.51 7.42 88.94
N GLN A 46 -22.66 6.40 89.12
CA GLN A 46 -22.57 5.61 90.35
C GLN A 46 -21.57 6.17 91.38
N ALA A 47 -20.77 7.18 91.01
CA ALA A 47 -19.84 7.82 91.93
C ALA A 47 -20.57 8.70 92.96
N ALA A 48 -20.17 8.63 94.23
CA ALA A 48 -20.74 9.48 95.28
C ALA A 48 -20.42 10.97 94.99
N PRO A 49 -21.36 11.91 95.22
CA PRO A 49 -21.15 13.32 94.94
C PRO A 49 -19.98 13.85 95.79
N VAL A 50 -19.05 14.52 95.12
CA VAL A 50 -17.85 15.09 95.75
C VAL A 50 -18.28 16.17 96.76
N PRO A 51 -17.76 16.17 98.00
CA PRO A 51 -18.03 17.22 98.98
C PRO A 51 -17.71 18.61 98.40
N ALA A 52 -18.56 19.60 98.65
CA ALA A 52 -18.49 20.91 98.00
C ALA A 52 -17.14 21.65 98.18
N GLU A 53 -16.41 21.37 99.26
CA GLU A 53 -15.06 21.92 99.49
C GLU A 53 -14.00 21.34 98.54
N VAL A 54 -14.12 20.06 98.15
CA VAL A 54 -13.17 19.39 97.24
C VAL A 54 -13.53 19.63 95.77
N ALA A 55 -14.81 19.92 95.48
CA ALA A 55 -15.29 20.23 94.14
C ALA A 55 -14.68 21.53 93.59
N ALA A 56 -14.50 22.56 94.43
CA ALA A 56 -13.88 23.82 94.04
C ALA A 56 -12.38 23.66 93.73
N ASP A 57 -11.64 22.92 94.57
CA ASP A 57 -10.22 22.63 94.36
C ASP A 57 -9.99 21.77 93.10
N LEU A 58 -10.91 20.85 92.80
CA LEU A 58 -10.86 20.04 91.57
C LEU A 58 -11.22 20.85 90.31
N GLU A 59 -12.15 21.81 90.38
CA GLU A 59 -12.43 22.73 89.26
C GLU A 59 -11.24 23.64 88.96
N GLU A 60 -10.52 24.11 89.98
CA GLU A 60 -9.29 24.90 89.82
C GLU A 60 -8.15 24.06 89.21
N LEU A 61 -7.98 22.80 89.65
CA LEU A 61 -7.00 21.88 89.07
C LEU A 61 -7.36 21.43 87.63
N ALA A 62 -8.65 21.29 87.33
CA ALA A 62 -9.16 20.95 85.99
C ALA A 62 -9.10 22.13 85.01
N ALA A 63 -9.09 23.37 85.50
CA ALA A 63 -8.80 24.54 84.67
C ALA A 63 -7.32 24.63 84.28
N ASP A 64 -6.41 24.15 85.14
CA ASP A 64 -4.96 24.13 84.90
C ASP A 64 -4.51 22.90 84.07
N THR A 65 -5.24 21.79 84.21
CA THR A 65 -5.05 20.60 83.37
C THR A 65 -5.99 20.70 82.18
N SER A 66 -5.48 21.12 81.02
CA SER A 66 -6.15 21.32 79.72
C SER A 66 -6.96 20.13 79.11
N VAL A 67 -7.58 19.28 79.93
CA VAL A 67 -8.36 18.08 79.60
C VAL A 67 -9.65 18.42 78.83
N GLY A 68 -10.18 19.64 78.96
CA GLY A 68 -11.34 20.10 78.18
C GLY A 68 -11.06 20.54 76.74
N ALA A 69 -9.78 20.72 76.36
CA ALA A 69 -9.40 21.25 75.05
C ALA A 69 -9.29 20.17 73.95
N ASP A 70 -9.14 18.89 74.33
CA ASP A 70 -8.79 17.81 73.40
C ASP A 70 -10.03 17.17 72.73
N GLU A 71 -11.18 17.11 73.42
CA GLU A 71 -12.41 16.54 72.83
C GLU A 71 -12.98 17.42 71.70
N LEU A 72 -12.98 18.74 71.88
CA LEU A 72 -13.37 19.71 70.87
C LEU A 72 -12.40 19.72 69.68
N GLY A 73 -11.10 19.52 69.94
CA GLY A 73 -10.08 19.35 68.91
C GLY A 73 -10.30 18.09 68.07
N LEU A 74 -10.48 16.95 68.74
CA LEU A 74 -10.71 15.65 68.10
C LEU A 74 -12.02 15.60 67.32
N ARG A 75 -13.13 16.16 67.85
CA ARG A 75 -14.40 16.28 67.13
C ARG A 75 -14.28 17.15 65.88
N ARG A 76 -13.51 18.25 65.95
CA ARG A 76 -13.22 19.10 64.78
C ARG A 76 -12.38 18.36 63.76
N GLU A 77 -11.37 17.62 64.18
CA GLU A 77 -10.50 16.86 63.28
C GLU A 77 -11.25 15.71 62.60
N LEU A 78 -12.02 14.92 63.34
CA LEU A 78 -12.92 13.89 62.80
C LEU A 78 -13.95 14.49 61.83
N GLY A 79 -14.58 15.61 62.20
CA GLY A 79 -15.50 16.32 61.32
C GLY A 79 -14.84 16.82 60.02
N GLN A 80 -13.60 17.30 60.10
CA GLN A 80 -12.83 17.68 58.91
C GLN A 80 -12.44 16.48 58.04
N GLN A 81 -12.05 15.36 58.65
CA GLN A 81 -11.72 14.13 57.92
C GLN A 81 -12.96 13.54 57.24
N HIS A 82 -14.10 13.49 57.93
CA HIS A 82 -15.38 13.03 57.38
C HIS A 82 -15.79 13.89 56.19
N LYS A 83 -15.71 15.22 56.33
CA LYS A 83 -16.00 16.16 55.23
C LYS A 83 -15.07 15.95 54.03
N LYS A 84 -13.78 15.74 54.26
CA LYS A 84 -12.82 15.44 53.17
C LYS A 84 -13.15 14.13 52.45
N LEU A 85 -13.55 13.10 53.18
CA LEU A 85 -13.98 11.81 52.63
C LEU A 85 -15.28 11.96 51.81
N ASP A 86 -16.28 12.67 52.34
CA ASP A 86 -17.53 12.95 51.63
C ASP A 86 -17.29 13.73 50.34
N ASP A 87 -16.43 14.75 50.38
CA ASP A 87 -16.06 15.52 49.19
C ASP A 87 -15.35 14.63 48.14
N ALA A 88 -14.50 13.71 48.57
CA ALA A 88 -13.82 12.76 47.70
C ALA A 88 -14.78 11.73 47.06
N VAL A 89 -15.75 11.23 47.85
CA VAL A 89 -16.80 10.32 47.37
C VAL A 89 -17.66 11.04 46.33
N ARG A 90 -18.16 12.24 46.65
CA ARG A 90 -18.95 13.06 45.72
C ARG A 90 -18.20 13.34 44.42
N LYS A 91 -16.92 13.69 44.51
CA LYS A 91 -16.09 13.95 43.32
C LYS A 91 -15.94 12.70 42.44
N THR A 92 -15.70 11.55 43.06
CA THR A 92 -15.57 10.28 42.34
C THR A 92 -16.88 9.88 41.69
N GLN A 93 -17.99 10.01 42.41
CA GLN A 93 -19.34 9.73 41.92
C GLN A 93 -19.69 10.63 40.74
N GLN A 94 -19.44 11.93 40.82
CA GLN A 94 -19.63 12.86 39.69
C GLN A 94 -18.76 12.48 38.49
N SER A 95 -17.52 12.04 38.71
CA SER A 95 -16.66 11.57 37.62
C SER A 95 -17.21 10.31 36.95
N ALA A 96 -17.75 9.38 37.73
CA ALA A 96 -18.37 8.16 37.21
C ALA A 96 -19.63 8.48 36.40
N VAL A 97 -20.54 9.31 36.93
CA VAL A 97 -21.75 9.77 36.24
C VAL A 97 -21.40 10.45 34.91
N ARG A 98 -20.38 11.32 34.88
CA ARG A 98 -19.91 11.94 33.63
C ARG A 98 -19.41 10.92 32.61
N ALA A 99 -18.62 9.93 33.04
CA ALA A 99 -18.11 8.90 32.14
C ALA A 99 -19.24 8.00 31.58
N MET A 100 -20.21 7.63 32.43
CA MET A 100 -21.39 6.85 32.03
C MET A 100 -22.26 7.63 31.05
N SER A 101 -22.54 8.91 31.34
CA SER A 101 -23.29 9.80 30.44
C SER A 101 -22.59 9.96 29.09
N HIS A 102 -21.26 10.13 29.08
CA HIS A 102 -20.48 10.21 27.84
C HIS A 102 -20.51 8.90 27.03
N TYR A 103 -20.37 7.74 27.69
CA TYR A 103 -20.50 6.45 27.00
C TYR A 103 -21.88 6.29 26.38
N ARG A 104 -22.95 6.61 27.12
CA ARG A 104 -24.33 6.51 26.64
C ARG A 104 -24.63 7.41 25.45
N GLN A 105 -24.08 8.62 25.43
CA GLN A 105 -24.21 9.53 24.29
C GLN A 105 -23.53 8.98 23.03
N ASN A 106 -22.35 8.40 23.16
CA ASN A 106 -21.60 7.87 22.03
C ASN A 106 -22.08 6.48 21.58
N TRP A 107 -22.69 5.70 22.49
CA TRP A 107 -23.10 4.32 22.27
C TRP A 107 -24.52 4.03 22.77
N PRO A 108 -25.55 4.65 22.18
CA PRO A 108 -26.92 4.59 22.69
C PRO A 108 -27.55 3.18 22.60
N VAL A 109 -27.13 2.34 21.64
CA VAL A 109 -27.68 0.99 21.45
C VAL A 109 -27.21 0.01 22.54
N PRO A 110 -25.90 -0.13 22.84
CA PRO A 110 -25.44 -0.98 23.93
C PRO A 110 -25.90 -0.55 25.33
N SER A 111 -26.24 0.73 25.52
CA SER A 111 -26.64 1.30 26.82
C SER A 111 -28.13 1.65 26.89
N ALA A 112 -28.97 1.05 26.04
CA ALA A 112 -30.38 1.41 25.94
C ALA A 112 -31.13 1.22 27.28
N ASP A 113 -30.76 0.18 28.04
CA ASP A 113 -31.41 -0.21 29.29
C ASP A 113 -30.75 0.39 30.55
N TRP A 114 -29.73 1.25 30.40
CA TRP A 114 -28.95 1.78 31.51
C TRP A 114 -29.19 3.29 31.73
N GLY A 115 -29.31 3.69 32.99
CA GLY A 115 -29.24 5.09 33.40
C GLY A 115 -27.80 5.60 33.45
N ASP A 116 -27.61 6.89 33.76
CA ASP A 116 -26.32 7.49 34.09
C ASP A 116 -26.12 7.69 35.61
N ASP A 117 -27.08 7.22 36.41
CA ASP A 117 -26.99 7.20 37.86
C ASP A 117 -26.02 6.13 38.37
N THR A 118 -25.51 6.36 39.58
CA THR A 118 -24.54 5.48 40.26
C THR A 118 -25.02 4.03 40.43
N GLU A 119 -26.33 3.79 40.41
CA GLU A 119 -26.91 2.45 40.52
C GLU A 119 -26.50 1.54 39.35
N TYR A 120 -26.32 2.12 38.15
CA TYR A 120 -25.94 1.38 36.95
C TYR A 120 -24.42 1.19 36.81
N LEU A 121 -23.61 1.71 37.75
CA LEU A 121 -22.14 1.65 37.67
C LEU A 121 -21.62 0.21 37.48
N ALA A 122 -22.26 -0.78 38.10
CA ALA A 122 -21.89 -2.18 37.97
C ALA A 122 -22.01 -2.67 36.51
N ASP A 123 -23.06 -2.26 35.80
CA ASP A 123 -23.30 -2.65 34.41
C ASP A 123 -22.26 -2.05 33.46
N TYR A 124 -21.93 -0.76 33.62
CA TYR A 124 -20.87 -0.13 32.83
C TYR A 124 -19.50 -0.76 33.09
N LEU A 125 -19.19 -1.14 34.34
CA LEU A 125 -17.95 -1.84 34.66
C LEU A 125 -17.91 -3.26 34.10
N ALA A 126 -19.04 -3.98 34.11
CA ALA A 126 -19.15 -5.28 33.47
C ALA A 126 -18.95 -5.17 31.95
N ARG A 127 -19.51 -4.13 31.32
CA ARG A 127 -19.29 -3.84 29.90
C ARG A 127 -17.83 -3.52 29.60
N LEU A 128 -17.18 -2.69 30.43
CA LEU A 128 -15.76 -2.39 30.29
C LEU A 128 -14.92 -3.68 30.35
N ARG A 129 -15.17 -4.54 31.35
CA ARG A 129 -14.49 -5.83 31.47
C ARG A 129 -14.70 -6.71 30.24
N SER A 130 -15.93 -6.82 29.74
CA SER A 130 -16.21 -7.56 28.50
C SER A 130 -15.40 -7.01 27.32
N LEU A 131 -15.33 -5.69 27.14
CA LEU A 131 -14.55 -5.08 26.04
C LEU A 131 -13.04 -5.31 26.18
N GLU A 132 -12.53 -5.33 27.42
CA GLU A 132 -11.14 -5.62 27.73
C GLU A 132 -10.78 -7.10 27.53
N ASP A 133 -11.67 -7.99 27.97
CA ASP A 133 -11.56 -9.45 27.85
C ASP A 133 -11.66 -9.91 26.38
N ASP A 134 -12.57 -9.31 25.62
CA ASP A 134 -12.70 -9.48 24.16
C ASP A 134 -11.46 -8.94 23.42
N GLY A 135 -10.56 -8.24 24.12
CA GLY A 135 -9.28 -7.80 23.59
C GLY A 135 -9.38 -6.63 22.63
N LEU A 136 -10.49 -5.87 22.64
CA LEU A 136 -10.69 -4.70 21.77
C LEU A 136 -9.48 -3.73 21.79
N PRO A 137 -8.88 -3.38 22.94
CA PRO A 137 -7.70 -2.52 22.96
C PRO A 137 -6.50 -3.13 22.24
N ALA A 138 -6.34 -4.46 22.29
CA ALA A 138 -5.26 -5.14 21.57
C ALA A 138 -5.52 -5.14 20.06
N PHE A 139 -6.77 -5.35 19.63
CA PHE A 139 -7.15 -5.29 18.22
C PHE A 139 -7.03 -3.88 17.65
N GLU A 140 -7.43 -2.86 18.39
CA GLU A 140 -7.29 -1.45 18.00
C GLU A 140 -5.82 -1.08 17.79
N ASN A 141 -4.96 -1.40 18.76
CA ASN A 141 -3.52 -1.15 18.64
C ASN A 141 -2.91 -1.92 17.46
N ARG A 142 -3.32 -3.18 17.24
CA ARG A 142 -2.86 -3.97 16.10
C ARG A 142 -3.35 -3.39 14.77
N PHE A 143 -4.58 -2.88 14.70
CA PHE A 143 -5.12 -2.21 13.53
C PHE A 143 -4.27 -0.99 13.17
N PHE A 144 -3.99 -0.13 14.14
CA PHE A 144 -3.16 1.05 13.90
C PHE A 144 -1.72 0.69 13.51
N ASP A 145 -1.11 -0.34 14.12
CA ASP A 145 0.22 -0.81 13.75
C ASP A 145 0.26 -1.36 12.30
N LEU A 146 -0.74 -2.15 11.91
CA LEU A 146 -0.87 -2.66 10.54
C LEU A 146 -1.08 -1.53 9.53
N LEU A 147 -1.92 -0.55 9.87
CA LEU A 147 -2.18 0.62 9.04
C LEU A 147 -0.90 1.46 8.84
N GLN A 148 -0.13 1.68 9.91
CA GLN A 148 1.06 2.52 9.87
C GLN A 148 2.24 1.84 9.18
N ARG A 149 2.45 0.53 9.40
CA ARG A 149 3.58 -0.21 8.83
C ARG A 149 3.26 -0.79 7.46
N GLN A 150 2.30 -1.72 7.41
CA GLN A 150 2.11 -2.59 6.26
C GLN A 150 1.42 -1.84 5.12
N ALA A 151 0.35 -1.11 5.43
CA ALA A 151 -0.38 -0.40 4.40
C ALA A 151 0.45 0.75 3.81
N ARG A 152 1.15 1.53 4.65
CA ARG A 152 2.05 2.59 4.16
C ARG A 152 3.12 2.05 3.22
N ASN A 153 3.84 1.00 3.62
CA ASN A 153 4.91 0.43 2.79
C ASN A 153 4.39 -0.07 1.44
N ASN A 154 3.29 -0.84 1.43
CA ASN A 154 2.74 -1.40 0.20
C ASN A 154 2.20 -0.31 -0.75
N ILE A 155 1.49 0.69 -0.20
CA ILE A 155 0.94 1.80 -1.00
C ILE A 155 2.04 2.70 -1.54
N SER A 156 3.06 3.02 -0.73
CA SER A 156 4.23 3.77 -1.19
C SER A 156 5.00 3.02 -2.28
N GLN A 157 5.18 1.70 -2.15
CA GLN A 157 5.82 0.88 -3.17
C GLN A 157 5.01 0.88 -4.47
N LEU A 158 3.68 0.72 -4.40
CA LEU A 158 2.82 0.79 -5.59
C LEU A 158 2.96 2.14 -6.32
N ALA A 159 2.91 3.24 -5.57
CA ALA A 159 3.08 4.58 -6.14
C ALA A 159 4.47 4.76 -6.77
N LEU A 160 5.52 4.20 -6.15
CA LEU A 160 6.88 4.24 -6.68
C LEU A 160 7.00 3.46 -7.99
N VAL A 161 6.46 2.25 -8.06
CA VAL A 161 6.47 1.41 -9.28
C VAL A 161 5.76 2.12 -10.43
N ILE A 162 4.58 2.71 -10.18
CA ILE A 162 3.83 3.42 -11.22
C ILE A 162 4.59 4.66 -11.73
N LYS A 163 5.18 5.44 -10.82
CA LYS A 163 5.98 6.62 -11.20
C LYS A 163 7.27 6.23 -11.92
N GLY A 164 7.92 5.15 -11.49
CA GLY A 164 9.16 4.63 -12.06
C GLY A 164 8.99 4.03 -13.45
N ALA A 165 7.85 3.38 -13.72
CA ALA A 165 7.61 2.66 -14.98
C ALA A 165 7.82 3.53 -16.24
N ARG A 166 7.46 4.82 -16.20
CA ARG A 166 7.69 5.74 -17.34
C ARG A 166 9.17 5.92 -17.65
N ARG A 167 9.99 6.04 -16.59
CA ARG A 167 11.44 6.15 -16.70
C ARG A 167 12.02 4.85 -17.26
N ASP A 168 11.57 3.71 -16.76
CA ASP A 168 12.05 2.39 -17.20
C ASP A 168 11.73 2.14 -18.67
N VAL A 169 10.54 2.53 -19.14
CA VAL A 169 10.18 2.48 -20.56
C VAL A 169 11.13 3.35 -21.39
N ARG A 170 11.42 4.58 -20.96
CA ARG A 170 12.33 5.46 -21.69
C ARG A 170 13.75 4.88 -21.79
N ILE A 171 14.29 4.34 -20.69
CA ILE A 171 15.60 3.69 -20.69
C ILE A 171 15.64 2.53 -21.70
N ARG A 172 14.62 1.65 -21.70
CA ARG A 172 14.56 0.53 -22.64
C ARG A 172 14.41 0.98 -24.10
N VAL A 173 13.62 2.02 -24.35
CA VAL A 173 13.47 2.57 -25.71
C VAL A 173 14.76 3.24 -26.18
N ASP A 174 15.50 3.90 -25.30
CA ASP A 174 16.80 4.47 -25.65
C ASP A 174 17.80 3.37 -26.08
N GLU A 175 17.72 2.17 -25.48
CA GLU A 175 18.52 1.02 -25.91
C GLU A 175 18.09 0.50 -27.30
N VAL A 176 16.79 0.40 -27.57
CA VAL A 176 16.28 0.07 -28.92
C VAL A 176 16.71 1.12 -29.94
N ASN A 177 16.67 2.41 -29.58
CA ASN A 177 17.11 3.51 -30.42
C ASN A 177 18.58 3.41 -30.78
N ARG A 178 19.46 2.91 -29.89
CA ARG A 178 20.85 2.64 -30.26
C ARG A 178 20.96 1.65 -31.41
N SER A 179 20.16 0.58 -31.38
CA SER A 179 20.12 -0.39 -32.48
C SER A 179 19.58 0.24 -33.77
N LEU A 180 18.51 1.03 -33.67
CA LEU A 180 17.92 1.72 -34.82
C LEU A 180 18.88 2.70 -35.51
N LEU A 181 19.80 3.31 -34.77
CA LEU A 181 20.80 4.24 -35.31
C LEU A 181 21.99 3.56 -36.00
N MET A 182 22.16 2.24 -35.86
CA MET A 182 23.26 1.50 -36.51
C MET A 182 23.03 1.30 -38.01
N THR A 183 21.82 1.53 -38.49
CA THR A 183 21.40 1.23 -39.86
C THR A 183 20.55 2.38 -40.39
N GLU A 184 20.79 2.76 -41.64
CA GLU A 184 19.97 3.77 -42.31
C GLU A 184 18.54 3.25 -42.52
N PHE A 185 17.56 4.01 -42.06
CA PHE A 185 16.15 3.69 -42.30
C PHE A 185 15.76 3.94 -43.77
N ALA A 186 16.31 5.01 -44.34
CA ALA A 186 16.25 5.41 -45.74
C ALA A 186 17.54 6.22 -46.05
N PRO A 187 17.91 6.45 -47.33
CA PRO A 187 19.17 7.12 -47.68
C PRO A 187 19.40 8.39 -46.87
N ALA A 188 20.53 8.45 -46.15
CA ALA A 188 20.92 9.57 -45.29
C ALA A 188 19.91 9.91 -44.17
N SER A 189 19.15 8.92 -43.70
CA SER A 189 18.17 9.10 -42.63
C SER A 189 18.10 7.91 -41.66
N PHE A 190 17.82 8.20 -40.40
CA PHE A 190 17.77 7.23 -39.31
C PHE A 190 16.44 7.30 -38.58
N LEU A 191 16.02 6.15 -38.03
CA LEU A 191 14.78 6.06 -37.27
C LEU A 191 15.05 6.20 -35.77
N GLN A 192 14.21 6.95 -35.08
CA GLN A 192 14.18 7.06 -33.63
C GLN A 192 12.75 6.91 -33.12
N ILE A 193 12.56 6.12 -32.07
CA ILE A 193 11.30 6.03 -31.33
C ILE A 193 11.33 7.07 -30.21
N GLU A 194 10.46 8.06 -30.30
CA GLU A 194 10.21 9.04 -29.25
C GLU A 194 9.13 8.52 -28.28
N VAL A 195 9.45 8.54 -26.98
CA VAL A 195 8.49 8.24 -25.91
C VAL A 195 7.87 9.55 -25.43
N ARG A 196 6.55 9.68 -25.58
CA ARG A 196 5.76 10.82 -25.09
C ARG A 196 4.97 10.42 -23.85
N ASP A 197 4.98 11.28 -22.85
CA ASP A 197 4.19 11.07 -21.65
C ASP A 197 2.71 11.35 -21.94
N ARG A 198 1.84 10.46 -21.49
CA ARG A 198 0.39 10.65 -21.56
C ARG A 198 -0.12 11.02 -20.17
N THR A 199 -0.62 12.25 -20.04
CA THR A 199 -1.30 12.69 -18.83
C THR A 199 -2.73 12.17 -18.84
N LEU A 200 -3.08 11.45 -17.78
CA LEU A 200 -4.39 10.84 -17.58
C LEU A 200 -4.92 11.37 -16.25
N PRO A 201 -6.02 12.17 -16.25
CA PRO A 201 -6.56 12.75 -15.02
C PRO A 201 -6.84 11.69 -13.93
N GLN A 202 -7.32 10.51 -14.34
CA GLN A 202 -7.61 9.39 -13.45
C GLN A 202 -6.36 8.87 -12.73
N VAL A 203 -5.21 8.89 -13.41
CA VAL A 203 -3.93 8.41 -12.87
C VAL A 203 -3.36 9.45 -11.90
N GLU A 204 -3.48 10.73 -12.23
CA GLU A 204 -3.05 11.83 -11.35
C GLU A 204 -3.85 11.84 -10.05
N GLU A 205 -5.18 11.72 -10.15
CA GLU A 205 -6.07 11.60 -9.00
C GLU A 205 -5.73 10.35 -8.17
N PHE A 206 -5.51 9.21 -8.82
CA PHE A 206 -5.12 7.98 -8.14
C PHE A 206 -3.81 8.14 -7.35
N LEU A 207 -2.76 8.68 -7.97
CA LEU A 207 -1.48 8.92 -7.30
C LEU A 207 -1.60 9.95 -6.17
N ALA A 208 -2.45 10.97 -6.31
CA ALA A 208 -2.75 11.92 -5.24
C ALA A 208 -3.44 11.25 -4.06
N ASN A 209 -4.38 10.32 -4.32
CA ASN A 209 -5.05 9.56 -3.27
C ASN A 209 -4.07 8.60 -2.55
N LEU A 210 -3.18 7.92 -3.29
CA LEU A 210 -2.12 7.12 -2.66
C LEU A 210 -1.21 8.00 -1.79
N ALA A 211 -0.86 9.21 -2.26
CA ALA A 211 -0.04 10.14 -1.50
C ALA A 211 -0.71 10.56 -0.18
N LYS A 212 -2.01 10.90 -0.20
CA LYS A 212 -2.80 11.25 1.00
C LYS A 212 -2.84 10.12 2.03
N ILE A 213 -2.95 8.87 1.57
CA ILE A 213 -2.91 7.69 2.44
C ILE A 213 -1.53 7.57 3.12
N THR A 214 -0.45 7.88 2.40
CA THR A 214 0.94 7.74 2.88
C THR A 214 1.50 8.94 3.63
N SER A 215 0.90 10.14 3.51
CA SER A 215 1.43 11.40 4.07
C SER A 215 1.22 11.56 5.57
N GLY A 216 0.67 10.55 6.26
CA GLY A 216 0.30 10.60 7.66
C GLY A 216 1.41 10.26 8.66
N SER A 217 1.71 11.23 9.53
CA SER A 217 2.56 11.24 10.73
C SER A 217 3.89 10.48 10.71
N LEU A 218 4.97 11.27 10.71
CA LEU A 218 6.34 10.89 11.01
C LEU A 218 6.56 10.60 12.52
N ALA A 219 5.56 10.87 13.38
CA ALA A 219 5.67 10.65 14.81
C ALA A 219 5.23 9.21 15.14
N GLY A 220 6.18 8.38 15.57
CA GLY A 220 5.99 6.96 15.86
C GLY A 220 5.14 6.64 17.10
N THR A 221 4.23 7.53 17.49
CA THR A 221 3.41 7.43 18.70
C THR A 221 2.05 8.06 18.45
N LEU A 222 1.03 7.24 18.20
CA LEU A 222 -0.39 7.65 18.20
C LEU A 222 -0.86 7.85 19.64
N GLU A 223 -0.32 8.88 20.31
CA GLU A 223 -0.63 9.18 21.71
C GLU A 223 -1.89 10.04 21.87
N ASP A 224 -2.24 10.83 20.85
CA ASP A 224 -3.37 11.77 20.88
C ASP A 224 -4.61 11.24 20.13
N GLN A 225 -5.81 11.64 20.58
CA GLN A 225 -7.09 11.30 19.92
C GLN A 225 -7.15 11.81 18.47
N ASP A 226 -6.64 13.01 18.21
CA ASP A 226 -6.60 13.62 16.88
C ASP A 226 -5.82 12.75 15.87
N ASP A 227 -4.78 12.07 16.35
CA ASP A 227 -3.95 11.17 15.56
C ASP A 227 -4.67 9.87 15.19
N ARG A 228 -5.52 9.36 16.09
CA ARG A 228 -6.39 8.19 15.83
C ARG A 228 -7.49 8.52 14.83
N GLU A 229 -8.18 9.64 14.98
CA GLU A 229 -9.20 10.09 14.01
C GLU A 229 -8.60 10.34 12.62
N ALA A 230 -7.38 10.89 12.55
CA ALA A 230 -6.67 11.05 11.29
C ALA A 230 -6.29 9.69 10.67
N ALA A 231 -5.94 8.69 11.48
CA ALA A 231 -5.65 7.34 11.01
C ALA A 231 -6.92 6.63 10.50
N GLU A 232 -8.06 6.77 11.18
CA GLU A 232 -9.35 6.22 10.72
C GLU A 232 -9.77 6.80 9.36
N ARG A 233 -9.70 8.13 9.19
CA ARG A 233 -9.98 8.77 7.89
C ARG A 233 -9.08 8.24 6.77
N ARG A 234 -7.81 7.93 7.05
CA ARG A 234 -6.89 7.31 6.07
C ARG A 234 -7.31 5.88 5.75
N PHE A 235 -7.76 5.12 6.75
CA PHE A 235 -8.29 3.78 6.55
C PHE A 235 -9.53 3.81 5.65
N GLU A 236 -10.47 4.73 5.87
CA GLU A 236 -11.65 4.88 5.00
C GLU A 236 -11.27 5.19 3.55
N LEU A 237 -10.33 6.12 3.33
CA LEU A 237 -9.81 6.43 1.99
C LEU A 237 -9.17 5.20 1.33
N MET A 238 -8.40 4.43 2.10
CA MET A 238 -7.76 3.21 1.63
C MET A 238 -8.78 2.12 1.30
N GLN A 239 -9.78 1.94 2.17
CA GLN A 239 -10.85 0.97 1.99
C GLN A 239 -11.64 1.30 0.73
N ALA A 240 -12.08 2.55 0.55
CA ALA A 240 -12.78 3.00 -0.65
C ALA A 240 -11.96 2.75 -1.93
N LEU A 241 -10.64 3.02 -1.88
CA LEU A 241 -9.74 2.76 -3.01
C LEU A 241 -9.59 1.25 -3.30
N LEU A 242 -9.46 0.42 -2.27
CA LEU A 242 -9.37 -1.04 -2.42
C LEU A 242 -10.68 -1.65 -2.91
N ASP A 243 -11.82 -1.16 -2.44
CA ASP A 243 -13.14 -1.60 -2.89
C ASP A 243 -13.35 -1.25 -4.35
N ARG A 244 -12.98 -0.03 -4.76
CA ARG A 244 -12.98 0.37 -6.17
C ARG A 244 -12.02 -0.49 -7.02
N LEU A 245 -10.84 -0.82 -6.49
CA LEU A 245 -9.90 -1.72 -7.17
C LEU A 245 -10.43 -3.16 -7.27
N ARG A 246 -11.30 -3.62 -6.36
CA ARG A 246 -11.89 -4.96 -6.37
C ARG A 246 -13.21 -5.04 -7.14
N SER A 247 -13.84 -3.88 -7.39
CA SER A 247 -15.11 -3.76 -8.09
C SER A 247 -15.12 -4.52 -9.43
N ALA A 248 -16.27 -5.14 -9.69
CA ALA A 248 -16.55 -5.87 -10.93
C ALA A 248 -17.22 -4.99 -11.99
N ASP A 249 -17.58 -3.75 -11.64
CA ASP A 249 -18.19 -2.77 -12.55
C ASP A 249 -17.28 -2.52 -13.76
N PRO A 250 -17.83 -2.54 -15.00
CA PRO A 250 -17.09 -2.15 -16.20
C PRO A 250 -16.34 -0.80 -16.10
N ALA A 251 -16.92 0.22 -15.45
CA ALA A 251 -16.32 1.52 -15.29
C ALA A 251 -15.06 1.45 -14.41
N ASP A 252 -15.15 0.76 -13.26
CA ASP A 252 -14.02 0.57 -12.34
C ASP A 252 -12.96 -0.35 -12.93
N LYS A 253 -13.34 -1.37 -13.71
CA LYS A 253 -12.38 -2.20 -14.46
C LYS A 253 -11.57 -1.36 -15.45
N ASN A 254 -12.21 -0.47 -16.18
CA ASN A 254 -11.52 0.42 -17.12
C ASN A 254 -10.63 1.43 -16.37
N TRP A 255 -11.14 2.04 -15.29
CA TRP A 255 -10.36 2.93 -14.43
C TRP A 255 -9.12 2.22 -13.84
N ARG A 256 -9.29 1.01 -13.30
CA ARG A 256 -8.22 0.17 -12.76
C ARG A 256 -7.18 -0.13 -13.83
N ARG A 257 -7.64 -0.47 -15.04
CA ARG A 257 -6.75 -0.69 -16.19
C ARG A 257 -5.95 0.59 -16.50
N LEU A 258 -6.58 1.76 -16.57
CA LEU A 258 -5.89 3.03 -16.80
C LEU A 258 -4.86 3.34 -15.71
N CYS A 259 -5.17 3.04 -14.44
CA CYS A 259 -4.29 3.35 -13.31
C CYS A 259 -3.10 2.39 -13.18
N LEU A 260 -3.35 1.09 -13.36
CA LEU A 260 -2.35 0.04 -13.11
C LEU A 260 -1.58 -0.39 -14.38
N ASP A 261 -2.16 -0.24 -15.57
CA ASP A 261 -1.47 -0.55 -16.82
C ASP A 261 -0.61 0.64 -17.26
N THR A 262 0.64 0.65 -16.78
CA THR A 262 1.61 1.73 -17.05
C THR A 262 1.95 1.88 -18.53
N ARG A 263 1.66 0.87 -19.37
CA ARG A 263 1.80 0.97 -20.84
C ARG A 263 0.87 2.03 -21.43
N GLN A 264 -0.23 2.35 -20.75
CA GLN A 264 -1.18 3.37 -21.20
C GLN A 264 -0.76 4.79 -20.80
N HIS A 265 0.29 4.93 -19.99
CA HIS A 265 0.79 6.21 -19.48
C HIS A 265 1.82 6.85 -20.41
N VAL A 266 2.20 6.13 -21.46
CA VAL A 266 3.13 6.57 -22.49
C VAL A 266 2.50 6.36 -23.87
N SER A 267 2.92 7.15 -24.84
CA SER A 267 2.66 6.93 -26.25
C SER A 267 3.98 6.97 -27.01
N PHE A 268 4.02 6.27 -28.14
CA PHE A 268 5.21 6.17 -28.98
C PHE A 268 4.96 6.91 -30.29
N GLN A 269 5.99 7.58 -30.77
CA GLN A 269 6.02 8.22 -32.06
C GLN A 269 7.34 7.89 -32.74
N ALA A 270 7.30 7.48 -34.01
CA ALA A 270 8.53 7.32 -34.77
C ALA A 270 8.92 8.67 -35.38
N ARG A 271 10.19 9.02 -35.28
CA ARG A 271 10.80 10.20 -35.88
C ARG A 271 11.90 9.73 -36.83
N VAL A 272 11.85 10.20 -38.06
CA VAL A 272 12.95 10.04 -39.01
C VAL A 272 13.79 11.31 -38.95
N GLN A 273 15.11 11.14 -38.85
CA GLN A 273 16.05 12.24 -38.70
C GLN A 273 17.29 12.06 -39.58
N ASP A 274 17.94 13.16 -39.95
CA ASP A 274 19.24 13.13 -40.63
C ASP A 274 20.40 12.83 -39.65
N ALA A 275 21.63 12.80 -40.17
CA ALA A 275 22.84 12.59 -39.36
C ALA A 275 23.05 13.69 -38.32
N GLU A 276 22.59 14.92 -38.61
CA GLU A 276 22.61 16.08 -37.73
C GLU A 276 21.46 16.08 -36.69
N ARG A 277 20.59 15.06 -36.69
CA ARG A 277 19.41 14.89 -35.83
C ARG A 277 18.27 15.89 -36.08
N ASN A 278 18.24 16.54 -37.24
CA ASN A 278 17.07 17.33 -37.65
C ASN A 278 15.93 16.38 -38.01
N ALA A 279 14.72 16.70 -37.54
CA ALA A 279 13.54 15.90 -37.86
C ALA A 279 13.19 16.08 -39.35
N LEU A 280 13.28 15.00 -40.12
CA LEU A 280 12.84 14.96 -41.51
C LEU A 280 11.36 14.59 -41.59
N ASP A 281 10.91 13.69 -40.72
CA ASP A 281 9.54 13.19 -40.75
C ASP A 281 9.10 12.57 -39.41
N HIS A 282 7.79 12.45 -39.22
CA HIS A 282 7.16 11.89 -38.03
C HIS A 282 6.04 10.91 -38.39
N TYR A 283 6.03 9.77 -37.71
CA TYR A 283 5.04 8.71 -37.85
C TYR A 283 4.20 8.64 -36.57
N THR A 284 2.97 9.17 -36.62
CA THR A 284 1.99 9.16 -35.53
C THR A 284 0.78 8.31 -35.89
N GLY A 285 0.72 7.07 -35.40
CA GLY A 285 -0.47 6.23 -35.51
C GLY A 285 -0.90 5.87 -36.94
N SER A 286 -2.06 5.22 -37.06
CA SER A 286 -2.52 4.49 -38.25
C SER A 286 -3.28 5.33 -39.31
N GLY A 287 -3.29 6.66 -39.20
CA GLY A 287 -4.04 7.52 -40.11
C GLY A 287 -3.14 8.24 -41.13
N GLY A 288 -3.30 7.95 -42.42
CA GLY A 288 -2.88 8.86 -43.50
C GLY A 288 -1.67 8.51 -44.38
N ARG A 289 -1.11 7.29 -44.31
CA ARG A 289 0.05 6.88 -45.14
C ARG A 289 -0.13 5.56 -45.86
N SER A 290 0.64 5.38 -46.94
CA SER A 290 0.64 4.16 -47.79
C SER A 290 0.93 2.92 -46.95
N GLY A 291 0.27 1.80 -47.27
CA GLY A 291 0.44 0.53 -46.54
C GLY A 291 1.90 0.09 -46.44
N GLY A 292 2.69 0.32 -47.51
CA GLY A 292 4.10 -0.08 -47.58
C GLY A 292 5.02 0.66 -46.60
N GLU A 293 4.82 1.96 -46.38
CA GLU A 293 5.65 2.75 -45.44
C GLU A 293 5.44 2.31 -43.99
N ARG A 294 4.17 2.05 -43.64
CA ARG A 294 3.82 1.52 -42.31
C ARG A 294 4.46 0.16 -42.08
N GLN A 295 4.43 -0.69 -43.11
CA GLN A 295 4.99 -2.02 -43.02
C GLN A 295 6.52 -2.00 -42.89
N ARG A 296 7.22 -1.16 -43.67
CA ARG A 296 8.68 -0.96 -43.52
C ARG A 296 9.04 -0.51 -42.12
N LEU A 297 8.30 0.46 -41.55
CA LEU A 297 8.50 0.94 -40.18
C LEU A 297 8.36 -0.19 -39.16
N VAL A 298 7.30 -1.02 -39.27
CA VAL A 298 7.06 -2.12 -38.34
C VAL A 298 8.17 -3.17 -38.41
N THR A 299 8.59 -3.56 -39.62
CA THR A 299 9.66 -4.56 -39.78
C THR A 299 10.99 -4.04 -39.27
N PHE A 300 11.30 -2.77 -39.52
CA PHE A 300 12.51 -2.11 -39.02
C PHE A 300 12.55 -2.07 -37.48
N CYS A 301 11.44 -1.67 -36.85
CA CYS A 301 11.31 -1.68 -35.39
C CYS A 301 11.42 -3.09 -34.81
N LEU A 302 10.83 -4.09 -35.47
CA LEU A 302 10.88 -5.49 -35.03
C LEU A 302 12.32 -6.04 -35.08
N ALA A 303 13.03 -5.84 -36.20
CA ALA A 303 14.41 -6.29 -36.35
C ALA A 303 15.34 -5.62 -35.32
N ALA A 304 15.18 -4.31 -35.10
CA ALA A 304 15.94 -3.59 -34.08
C ALA A 304 15.65 -4.09 -32.66
N ALA A 305 14.39 -4.39 -32.34
CA ALA A 305 14.01 -4.94 -31.04
C ALA A 305 14.55 -6.36 -30.83
N LEU A 306 14.50 -7.22 -31.86
CA LEU A 306 15.11 -8.56 -31.83
C LEU A 306 16.62 -8.47 -31.63
N ARG A 307 17.27 -7.53 -32.31
CA ARG A 307 18.72 -7.34 -32.18
C ARG A 307 19.05 -6.91 -30.77
N PHE A 308 18.32 -5.96 -30.21
CA PHE A 308 18.48 -5.56 -28.82
C PHE A 308 18.36 -6.75 -27.85
N GLN A 309 17.42 -7.67 -28.10
CA GLN A 309 17.21 -8.81 -27.20
C GLN A 309 18.25 -9.94 -27.37
N LEU A 310 18.90 -10.03 -28.54
CA LEU A 310 19.77 -11.16 -28.92
C LEU A 310 21.24 -10.78 -29.11
N ALA A 311 21.59 -9.50 -29.07
CA ALA A 311 22.96 -9.00 -29.17
C ALA A 311 23.41 -8.37 -27.84
N PRO A 312 24.55 -8.80 -27.28
CA PRO A 312 25.20 -8.09 -26.17
C PRO A 312 25.49 -6.63 -26.54
N ALA A 313 25.47 -5.74 -25.54
CA ALA A 313 25.59 -4.29 -25.75
C ALA A 313 26.92 -3.82 -26.38
N ASP A 314 27.93 -4.68 -26.42
CA ASP A 314 29.30 -4.43 -26.84
C ASP A 314 29.70 -5.15 -28.15
N GLN A 315 28.77 -5.85 -28.81
CA GLN A 315 29.06 -6.59 -30.05
C GLN A 315 28.39 -5.97 -31.29
N GLU A 316 29.17 -5.83 -32.36
CA GLU A 316 28.69 -5.38 -33.68
C GLU A 316 27.77 -6.40 -34.37
N ARG A 317 27.70 -7.65 -33.89
CA ARG A 317 26.84 -8.71 -34.45
C ARG A 317 26.08 -9.46 -33.34
N PRO A 318 24.88 -10.00 -33.61
CA PRO A 318 24.17 -10.81 -32.63
C PRO A 318 24.91 -12.14 -32.41
N GLU A 319 25.02 -12.59 -31.15
CA GLU A 319 25.55 -13.93 -30.84
C GLU A 319 24.60 -15.02 -31.36
N TYR A 320 23.30 -14.74 -31.29
CA TYR A 320 22.24 -15.58 -31.85
C TYR A 320 21.54 -14.82 -32.97
N ALA A 321 21.98 -15.08 -34.21
CA ALA A 321 21.54 -14.35 -35.39
C ALA A 321 20.56 -15.13 -36.29
N LEU A 322 20.30 -16.42 -36.04
CA LEU A 322 19.41 -17.22 -36.90
C LEU A 322 17.94 -16.87 -36.66
N VAL A 323 17.28 -16.39 -37.71
CA VAL A 323 15.82 -16.15 -37.75
C VAL A 323 15.20 -17.11 -38.74
N VAL A 324 14.38 -18.03 -38.22
CA VAL A 324 13.63 -19.01 -39.03
C VAL A 324 12.23 -18.47 -39.27
N ILE A 325 11.83 -18.36 -40.53
CA ILE A 325 10.48 -17.91 -40.92
C ILE A 325 9.84 -19.03 -41.73
N ASP A 326 8.83 -19.66 -41.14
CA ASP A 326 7.97 -20.62 -41.83
C ASP A 326 6.88 -19.89 -42.61
N GLU A 327 6.47 -20.45 -43.75
CA GLU A 327 5.55 -19.82 -44.71
C GLU A 327 5.89 -18.35 -45.00
N ALA A 328 7.19 -18.09 -45.19
CA ALA A 328 7.72 -16.75 -45.26
C ALA A 328 7.07 -15.98 -46.43
N PHE A 329 6.38 -14.90 -46.05
CA PHE A 329 5.83 -13.90 -46.96
C PHE A 329 4.80 -14.39 -47.98
N ASP A 330 4.15 -15.53 -47.74
CA ASP A 330 3.17 -16.15 -48.66
C ASP A 330 1.97 -15.24 -49.03
N LYS A 331 1.62 -14.28 -48.15
CA LYS A 331 0.53 -13.31 -48.35
C LYS A 331 0.99 -11.86 -48.44
N ALA A 332 2.30 -11.64 -48.50
CA ALA A 332 2.86 -10.31 -48.42
C ALA A 332 3.29 -9.80 -49.79
N ASP A 333 3.20 -8.49 -50.01
CA ASP A 333 3.59 -7.86 -51.27
C ASP A 333 5.10 -8.05 -51.52
N HIS A 334 5.50 -8.16 -52.78
CA HIS A 334 6.89 -8.37 -53.20
C HIS A 334 7.82 -7.30 -52.61
N ASN A 335 7.36 -6.05 -52.60
CA ASN A 335 8.09 -4.92 -52.00
C ASN A 335 8.25 -5.05 -50.48
N PHE A 336 7.27 -5.64 -49.79
CA PHE A 336 7.34 -5.87 -48.35
C PHE A 336 8.37 -6.93 -47.99
N THR A 337 8.38 -8.03 -48.75
CA THR A 337 9.33 -9.13 -48.57
C THR A 337 10.76 -8.63 -48.71
N LYS A 338 11.08 -7.92 -49.81
CA LYS A 338 12.41 -7.35 -50.02
C LYS A 338 12.81 -6.37 -48.92
N ALA A 339 11.94 -5.43 -48.57
CA ALA A 339 12.22 -4.48 -47.49
C ALA A 339 12.46 -5.17 -46.14
N GLY A 340 11.70 -6.22 -45.83
CA GLY A 340 11.89 -6.97 -44.59
C GLY A 340 13.20 -7.75 -44.56
N LEU A 341 13.51 -8.46 -45.65
CA LEU A 341 14.76 -9.22 -45.79
C LEU A 341 15.99 -8.31 -45.73
N GLU A 342 15.92 -7.16 -46.39
CA GLU A 342 16.99 -6.17 -46.39
C GLU A 342 17.26 -5.65 -44.98
N VAL A 343 16.21 -5.34 -44.23
CA VAL A 343 16.32 -4.93 -42.83
C VAL A 343 17.01 -6.01 -41.99
N PHE A 344 16.52 -7.26 -42.02
CA PHE A 344 17.14 -8.33 -41.24
C PHE A 344 18.63 -8.54 -41.60
N ARG A 345 18.96 -8.46 -42.89
CA ARG A 345 20.34 -8.52 -43.39
C ARG A 345 21.19 -7.36 -42.87
N GLN A 346 20.69 -6.12 -42.94
CA GLN A 346 21.37 -4.93 -42.42
C GLN A 346 21.62 -5.01 -40.92
N PHE A 347 20.68 -5.60 -40.16
CA PHE A 347 20.83 -5.84 -38.73
C PHE A 347 21.70 -7.08 -38.39
N GLY A 348 22.25 -7.77 -39.39
CA GLY A 348 23.21 -8.86 -39.23
C GLY A 348 22.59 -10.21 -38.87
N PHE A 349 21.31 -10.41 -39.14
CA PHE A 349 20.64 -11.70 -38.94
C PHE A 349 20.91 -12.67 -40.10
N GLN A 350 21.02 -13.96 -39.78
CA GLN A 350 21.01 -15.06 -40.74
C GLN A 350 19.57 -15.54 -40.91
N LEU A 351 19.05 -15.51 -42.14
CA LEU A 351 17.68 -15.90 -42.41
C LEU A 351 17.60 -17.35 -42.91
N LEU A 352 16.68 -18.12 -42.35
CA LEU A 352 16.24 -19.42 -42.87
C LEU A 352 14.75 -19.33 -43.21
N LEU A 353 14.43 -19.38 -44.49
CA LEU A 353 13.07 -19.16 -44.97
C LEU A 353 12.50 -20.47 -45.52
N ALA A 354 11.31 -20.86 -45.07
CA ALA A 354 10.50 -21.87 -45.74
C ALA A 354 9.40 -21.17 -46.52
N THR A 355 9.43 -21.24 -47.85
CA THR A 355 8.48 -20.54 -48.71
C THR A 355 8.13 -21.39 -49.94
N PRO A 356 6.93 -21.26 -50.53
CA PRO A 356 6.60 -21.91 -51.78
C PRO A 356 7.55 -21.51 -52.92
N LEU A 357 7.80 -22.42 -53.86
CA LEU A 357 8.75 -22.23 -54.98
C LEU A 357 8.51 -20.94 -55.79
N LYS A 358 7.26 -20.47 -55.87
CA LYS A 358 6.87 -19.26 -56.62
C LYS A 358 7.50 -17.96 -56.09
N MET A 359 7.93 -17.93 -54.82
CA MET A 359 8.50 -16.73 -54.20
C MET A 359 10.02 -16.62 -54.36
N LEU A 360 10.67 -17.61 -54.98
CA LEU A 360 12.12 -17.74 -55.06
C LEU A 360 12.78 -16.53 -55.75
N GLN A 361 12.21 -16.06 -56.87
CA GLN A 361 12.68 -14.86 -57.59
C GLN A 361 12.69 -13.57 -56.74
N THR A 362 11.88 -13.51 -55.67
CA THR A 362 11.80 -12.34 -54.79
C THR A 362 12.95 -12.30 -53.79
N ILE A 363 13.41 -13.48 -53.38
CA ILE A 363 14.31 -13.67 -52.23
C ILE A 363 15.73 -14.02 -52.64
N GLU A 364 15.95 -14.38 -53.91
CA GLU A 364 17.23 -14.81 -54.51
C GLU A 364 18.40 -13.90 -54.11
N ASP A 365 18.25 -12.58 -54.24
CA ASP A 365 19.28 -11.57 -53.90
C ASP A 365 19.67 -11.54 -52.40
N TYR A 366 18.89 -12.20 -51.55
CA TYR A 366 19.00 -12.16 -50.09
C TYR A 366 19.36 -13.50 -49.45
N VAL A 367 19.40 -14.59 -50.22
CA VAL A 367 19.75 -15.93 -49.72
C VAL A 367 21.05 -16.41 -50.37
N GLY A 368 21.85 -17.19 -49.64
CA GLY A 368 23.10 -17.78 -50.18
C GLY A 368 22.88 -19.14 -50.86
N GLY A 369 21.65 -19.64 -50.87
CA GLY A 369 21.29 -20.93 -51.43
C GLY A 369 19.86 -21.32 -51.08
N VAL A 370 19.35 -22.34 -51.76
CA VAL A 370 18.01 -22.89 -51.60
C VAL A 370 18.10 -24.40 -51.41
N VAL A 371 17.28 -24.91 -50.50
CA VAL A 371 17.02 -26.35 -50.37
C VAL A 371 15.58 -26.59 -50.81
N MET A 372 15.40 -27.23 -51.95
CA MET A 372 14.10 -27.65 -52.45
C MET A 372 13.75 -29.01 -51.84
N VAL A 373 12.56 -29.09 -51.25
CA VAL A 373 11.99 -30.33 -50.71
C VAL A 373 10.90 -30.82 -51.66
N SER A 374 11.10 -31.99 -52.28
CA SER A 374 10.10 -32.61 -53.16
C SER A 374 9.52 -33.87 -52.51
N ASN A 375 8.24 -34.15 -52.78
CA ASN A 375 7.55 -35.37 -52.31
C ASN A 375 6.58 -35.84 -53.39
N GLU A 376 7.10 -36.34 -54.51
CA GLU A 376 6.32 -36.70 -55.70
C GLU A 376 5.30 -37.82 -55.46
N ALA A 377 5.67 -38.83 -54.67
CA ALA A 377 4.85 -40.02 -54.42
C ALA A 377 4.06 -39.96 -53.10
N GLY A 378 4.18 -38.87 -52.32
CA GLY A 378 3.52 -38.70 -51.02
C GLY A 378 4.09 -39.54 -49.87
N ASN A 379 5.04 -40.44 -50.16
CA ASN A 379 5.62 -41.40 -49.22
C ASN A 379 7.14 -41.28 -49.05
N SER A 380 7.79 -40.30 -49.69
CA SER A 380 9.23 -40.06 -49.58
C SER A 380 9.57 -38.60 -49.86
N SER A 381 10.15 -37.91 -48.88
CA SER A 381 10.70 -36.57 -49.06
C SER A 381 12.13 -36.65 -49.59
N GLN A 382 12.43 -35.91 -50.66
CA GLN A 382 13.77 -35.76 -51.22
C GLN A 382 14.23 -34.31 -51.07
N LEU A 383 15.54 -34.12 -50.91
CA LEU A 383 16.17 -32.81 -50.75
C LEU A 383 17.10 -32.55 -51.93
N HIS A 384 16.88 -31.42 -52.60
CA HIS A 384 17.76 -30.91 -53.64
C HIS A 384 18.33 -29.58 -53.16
N GLN A 385 19.66 -29.46 -53.11
CA GLN A 385 20.33 -28.25 -52.66
C GLN A 385 20.95 -27.53 -53.85
N LEU A 386 20.74 -26.22 -53.90
CA LEU A 386 21.41 -25.30 -54.81
C LEU A 386 22.08 -24.21 -53.96
N ILE A 387 23.36 -23.96 -54.19
CA ILE A 387 24.11 -22.87 -53.54
C ILE A 387 24.27 -21.77 -54.59
N PHE A 388 24.03 -20.53 -54.21
CA PHE A 388 24.29 -19.38 -55.09
C PHE A 388 25.74 -18.94 -54.88
N ASP A 389 26.59 -19.11 -55.89
CA ASP A 389 27.93 -18.54 -55.88
C ASP A 389 27.87 -17.08 -56.34
N ASN A 390 28.43 -16.17 -55.53
CA ASN A 390 28.42 -14.73 -55.81
C ASN A 390 29.47 -14.30 -56.86
N ASP A 391 30.23 -15.23 -57.44
CA ASP A 391 31.39 -14.94 -58.30
C ASP A 391 31.21 -15.36 -59.78
N ASP A 392 30.12 -16.01 -60.16
CA ASP A 392 29.87 -16.41 -61.56
C ASP A 392 29.23 -15.27 -62.36
N VAL A 393 30.08 -14.42 -62.94
CA VAL A 393 29.71 -13.30 -63.85
C VAL A 393 29.37 -13.80 -65.28
N ASP A 394 29.27 -15.10 -65.52
CA ASP A 394 28.99 -15.68 -66.85
C ASP A 394 27.68 -16.49 -66.88
N ASP A 395 26.58 -15.89 -66.41
CA ASP A 395 25.25 -16.48 -66.51
C ASP A 395 24.48 -16.01 -67.76
N ASP A 396 24.11 -16.97 -68.61
CA ASP A 396 23.24 -16.79 -69.77
C ASP A 396 21.91 -16.15 -69.34
N PRO A 397 21.54 -14.94 -69.82
CA PRO A 397 20.41 -14.16 -69.31
C PRO A 397 19.02 -14.79 -69.51
N GLY A 398 18.94 -16.00 -70.06
CA GLY A 398 17.72 -16.76 -70.29
C GLY A 398 17.42 -17.89 -69.30
N THR A 399 18.34 -18.25 -68.40
CA THR A 399 18.15 -19.41 -67.50
C THR A 399 17.70 -18.93 -66.12
N THR A 400 16.50 -19.32 -65.68
CA THR A 400 16.05 -18.95 -64.32
C THR A 400 16.57 -19.94 -63.29
N VAL A 401 16.72 -19.52 -62.03
CA VAL A 401 17.09 -20.43 -60.93
C VAL A 401 16.13 -21.61 -60.80
N GLN A 402 14.86 -21.42 -61.17
CA GLN A 402 13.87 -22.48 -61.21
C GLN A 402 14.20 -23.55 -62.25
N ASP A 403 14.82 -23.18 -63.37
CA ASP A 403 15.28 -24.10 -64.42
C ASP A 403 16.56 -24.87 -64.01
N ARG A 404 17.30 -24.39 -63.00
CA ARG A 404 18.47 -25.10 -62.43
C ARG A 404 18.09 -26.09 -61.32
N LEU A 405 16.90 -25.94 -60.75
CA LEU A 405 16.38 -26.76 -59.65
C LEU A 405 15.51 -27.92 -60.13
N LEU A 406 14.90 -27.79 -61.31
CA LEU A 406 14.09 -28.82 -62.01
C LEU A 406 14.97 -29.60 -62.98
#